data_AF-A0A9X4KWJ6-F1
#
_entry.id   AF-A0A9X4KWJ6-F1
#
_cell.length_a   1.000
_cell.length_b   1.000
_cell.length_c   1.000
_cell.angle_alpha   90.00
_cell.angle_beta   90.00
_cell.angle_gamma   90.00
#
_symmetry.space_group_name_H-M   'P 1'
#
loop_
_entity.id
_entity.type
_entity.pdbx_description
1 polymer ?
#
loop_
_entity_poly.entity_id
_entity_poly.type
_entity_poly.pdbx_seq_one_letter_code
_entity_poly.pdbx_strand_id
1 'polypeptide(L)'
;MNRLRKANQQIYDLTFLSVRSRIIKRLVAWCEEYGVASDPTASVRIPIKLTHQQLADMVGAVRETVSKVLQDMQDEGMIEIEQKMIQVKDRAGLEKWLVNEM
;
A
#
# COMPACT_ATOMS: atom_id res chain seq x y z
N MET A 1 -5.04 -21.68 -13.69
CA MET A 1 -4.31 -20.66 -14.47
C MET A 1 -4.02 -19.34 -13.73
N ASN A 2 -4.15 -19.21 -12.40
CA ASN A 2 -3.97 -17.91 -11.73
C ASN A 2 -2.54 -17.64 -11.20
N ARG A 3 -1.68 -18.67 -11.06
CA ARG A 3 -0.33 -18.53 -10.48
C ARG A 3 0.65 -17.84 -11.44
N LEU A 4 0.64 -18.21 -12.72
CA LEU A 4 1.49 -17.57 -13.73
C LEU A 4 1.15 -16.08 -13.89
N ARG A 5 -0.14 -15.74 -13.89
CA ARG A 5 -0.60 -14.34 -13.95
C ARG A 5 -0.14 -13.54 -12.72
N LYS A 6 -0.22 -14.10 -11.51
CA LYS A 6 0.26 -13.45 -10.28
C LYS A 6 1.77 -13.23 -10.30
N ALA A 7 2.55 -14.22 -10.74
CA ALA A 7 4.00 -14.10 -10.86
C ALA A 7 4.40 -13.03 -11.90
N ASN A 8 3.77 -13.02 -13.07
CA ASN A 8 4.00 -12.00 -14.10
C ASN A 8 3.64 -10.60 -13.59
N GLN A 9 2.54 -10.45 -12.83
CA GLN A 9 2.19 -9.17 -12.23
C GLN A 9 3.22 -8.70 -11.20
N GLN A 10 3.76 -9.61 -10.38
CA GLN A 10 4.83 -9.27 -9.43
C GLN A 10 6.11 -8.82 -10.16
N ILE A 11 6.49 -9.49 -11.24
CA ILE A 11 7.65 -9.10 -12.06
C ILE A 11 7.43 -7.72 -12.67
N TYR A 12 6.24 -7.46 -13.23
CA TYR A 12 5.89 -6.15 -13.77
C TYR A 12 5.99 -5.05 -12.69
N ASP A 13 5.36 -5.29 -11.54
CA ASP A 13 5.34 -4.33 -10.45
C ASP A 13 6.76 -4.01 -9.96
N LEU A 14 7.64 -5.01 -9.84
CA LEU A 14 9.03 -4.80 -9.43
C LEU A 14 9.89 -4.10 -10.48
N THR A 15 9.59 -4.29 -11.77
CA THR A 15 10.35 -3.69 -12.87
C THR A 15 9.97 -2.24 -13.13
N PHE A 16 8.68 -1.91 -13.02
CA PHE A 16 8.13 -0.65 -13.52
C PHE A 16 7.56 0.28 -12.44
N LEU A 17 7.20 -0.23 -11.26
CA LEU A 17 6.64 0.61 -10.20
C LEU A 17 7.70 1.05 -9.21
N SER A 18 7.61 2.29 -8.73
CA SER A 18 8.40 2.73 -7.58
C SER A 18 8.01 1.96 -6.31
N VAL A 19 8.87 1.96 -5.28
CA VAL A 19 8.54 1.36 -3.97
C VAL A 19 7.24 1.95 -3.41
N ARG A 20 7.04 3.27 -3.58
CA ARG A 20 5.83 3.98 -3.17
C ARG A 20 4.59 3.45 -3.89
N SER A 21 4.65 3.36 -5.22
CA SER A 21 3.53 2.84 -6.01
C SER A 21 3.18 1.41 -5.64
N ARG A 22 4.17 0.55 -5.35
CA ARG A 22 3.93 -0.82 -4.85
C ARG A 22 3.28 -0.83 -3.47
N ILE A 23 3.73 0.01 -2.54
CA ILE A 23 3.10 0.15 -1.21
C ILE A 23 1.66 0.60 -1.36
N ILE A 24 1.39 1.66 -2.13
CA ILE A 24 0.04 2.20 -2.34
C ILE A 24 -0.88 1.13 -2.96
N LYS A 25 -0.41 0.41 -3.98
CA LYS A 25 -1.16 -0.70 -4.60
C LYS A 25 -1.51 -1.80 -3.59
N ARG A 26 -0.60 -2.12 -2.66
CA ARG A 26 -0.86 -3.07 -1.56
C ARG A 26 -1.90 -2.54 -0.56
N LEU A 27 -1.81 -1.27 -0.18
CA LEU A 27 -2.76 -0.64 0.73
C LEU A 27 -4.16 -0.60 0.13
N VAL A 28 -4.32 -0.20 -1.13
CA VAL A 28 -5.60 -0.20 -1.84
C VAL A 28 -6.22 -1.60 -1.86
N ALA A 29 -5.43 -2.62 -2.20
CA ALA A 29 -5.91 -4.01 -2.18
C ALA A 29 -6.37 -4.47 -0.78
N TRP A 30 -5.68 -4.05 0.28
CA TRP A 30 -6.12 -4.33 1.66
C TRP A 30 -7.35 -3.53 2.07
N CYS A 31 -7.53 -2.30 1.58
CA CYS A 31 -8.76 -1.55 1.78
C CYS A 31 -9.96 -2.25 1.13
N GLU A 32 -9.76 -2.92 -0.01
CA GLU A 32 -10.78 -3.75 -0.64
C GLU A 32 -11.07 -5.05 0.14
N GLU A 33 -10.03 -5.65 0.70
CA GLU A 33 -10.15 -6.93 1.44
C GLU A 33 -10.75 -6.75 2.84
N TYR A 34 -10.40 -5.67 3.55
CA TYR A 34 -10.76 -5.45 4.95
C TYR A 34 -11.70 -4.27 5.20
N GLY A 35 -11.94 -3.43 4.20
CA GLY A 35 -12.84 -2.28 4.33
C GLY A 35 -14.30 -2.73 4.45
N VAL A 36 -15.04 -2.15 5.39
CA VAL A 36 -16.51 -2.26 5.44
C VAL A 36 -17.05 -1.24 4.44
N ALA A 37 -17.39 -1.73 3.25
CA ALA A 37 -17.83 -0.94 2.11
C ALA A 37 -19.11 -0.16 2.42
N SER A 38 -19.00 1.16 2.56
CA SER A 38 -20.12 2.10 2.36
C SER A 38 -19.67 3.47 1.86
N ASP A 39 -18.45 3.92 2.19
CA ASP A 39 -17.99 5.27 1.83
C ASP A 39 -16.55 5.25 1.27
N PRO A 40 -16.35 5.57 -0.02
CA PRO A 40 -15.02 5.67 -0.65
C PRO A 40 -14.09 6.71 -0.02
N THR A 41 -14.64 7.66 0.74
CA THR A 41 -13.91 8.73 1.43
C THR A 41 -13.66 8.41 2.91
N ALA A 42 -14.22 7.32 3.42
CA ALA A 42 -13.99 6.91 4.80
C ALA A 42 -12.60 6.32 4.99
N SER A 43 -12.00 6.63 6.14
CA SER A 43 -10.72 6.04 6.52
C SER A 43 -10.87 4.54 6.76
N VAL A 44 -9.96 3.73 6.22
CA VAL A 44 -9.97 2.28 6.38
C VAL A 44 -8.80 1.85 7.25
N ARG A 45 -9.10 1.21 8.39
CA ARG A 45 -8.08 0.61 9.26
C ARG A 45 -7.77 -0.80 8.78
N ILE A 46 -6.51 -1.05 8.42
CA ILE A 46 -6.04 -2.37 7.99
C ILE A 46 -5.72 -3.17 9.26
N PRO A 47 -6.44 -4.28 9.55
CA PRO A 47 -6.32 -5.03 10.80
C PRO A 47 -5.08 -5.92 10.87
N ILE A 48 -4.07 -5.67 10.03
CA ILE A 48 -2.83 -6.44 9.98
C ILE A 48 -1.74 -5.64 10.71
N LYS A 49 -1.09 -6.28 11.68
CA LYS A 49 0.13 -5.75 12.28
C LYS A 49 1.32 -6.11 11.41
N LEU A 50 1.97 -5.12 10.82
CA LEU A 50 3.16 -5.32 10.00
C LEU A 50 4.33 -4.48 10.51
N THR A 51 5.49 -5.12 10.56
CA THR A 51 6.75 -4.40 10.70
C THR A 51 7.18 -3.81 9.36
N HIS A 52 8.02 -2.78 9.38
CA HIS A 52 8.58 -2.20 8.15
C HIS A 52 9.40 -3.23 7.36
N GLN A 53 10.05 -4.18 8.04
CA GLN A 53 10.78 -5.26 7.38
C GLN A 53 9.84 -6.19 6.62
N GLN A 54 8.74 -6.64 7.26
CA GLN A 54 7.76 -7.50 6.58
C GLN A 54 7.13 -6.81 5.36
N LEU A 55 6.84 -5.51 5.45
CA LEU A 55 6.35 -4.77 4.29
C LEU A 55 7.41 -4.67 3.20
N ALA A 56 8.68 -4.44 3.57
CA ALA A 56 9.81 -4.41 2.64
C ALA A 56 10.00 -5.73 1.89
N ASP A 57 9.92 -6.85 2.61
CA ASP A 57 9.97 -8.20 2.02
C ASP A 57 8.81 -8.41 1.02
N MET A 58 7.61 -7.93 1.35
CA MET A 58 6.43 -8.04 0.47
C MET A 58 6.52 -7.19 -0.79
N VAL A 59 7.09 -5.99 -0.71
CA VAL A 59 7.21 -5.07 -1.87
C VAL A 59 8.57 -5.14 -2.56
N GLY A 60 9.45 -6.07 -2.17
CA GLY A 60 10.78 -6.22 -2.76
C GLY A 60 11.61 -4.95 -2.63
N ALA A 61 11.72 -4.42 -1.41
CA ALA A 61 12.52 -3.24 -1.09
C ALA A 61 13.34 -3.48 0.18
N VAL A 62 14.22 -2.54 0.53
CA VAL A 62 14.89 -2.54 1.83
C VAL A 62 14.05 -1.79 2.87
N ARG A 63 14.17 -2.20 4.14
CA ARG A 63 13.42 -1.63 5.27
C ARG A 63 13.56 -0.11 5.38
N GLU A 64 14.74 0.42 5.12
CA GLU A 64 15.00 1.87 5.20
C GLU A 64 14.16 2.65 4.18
N THR A 65 14.14 2.20 2.92
CA THR A 65 13.32 2.80 1.87
C THR A 65 11.83 2.75 2.21
N VAL A 66 11.33 1.61 2.69
CA VAL A 66 9.94 1.50 3.12
C VAL A 66 9.64 2.42 4.29
N SER A 67 10.54 2.51 5.27
CA SER A 67 10.37 3.40 6.42
C SER A 67 10.27 4.85 5.99
N LYS A 68 11.13 5.27 5.04
CA LYS A 68 11.11 6.63 4.50
C LYS A 68 9.82 6.93 3.74
N VAL A 69 9.39 6.02 2.86
CA VAL A 69 8.13 6.18 2.12
C VAL A 69 6.92 6.24 3.05
N LEU A 70 6.87 5.37 4.07
CA LEU A 70 5.77 5.40 5.05
C LEU A 70 5.78 6.69 5.88
N GLN A 71 6.95 7.26 6.18
CA GLN A 71 7.03 8.57 6.83
C GLN A 71 6.50 9.67 5.91
N ASP A 72 6.96 9.71 4.66
CA ASP A 72 6.53 10.73 3.69
C ASP A 72 5.01 10.66 3.46
N MET A 73 4.44 9.46 3.37
CA MET A 73 2.98 9.27 3.25
C MET A 73 2.19 9.69 4.50
N GLN A 74 2.77 9.57 5.71
CA GLN A 74 2.17 10.08 6.94
C GLN A 74 2.24 11.61 6.98
N ASP A 75 3.37 12.20 6.60
CA ASP A 75 3.57 13.64 6.56
C ASP A 75 2.64 14.32 5.54
N GLU A 76 2.36 13.64 4.42
CA GLU A 76 1.36 14.04 3.41
C GLU A 76 -0.09 13.78 3.85
N GLY A 77 -0.31 13.16 5.01
CA GLY A 77 -1.64 12.86 5.55
C GLY A 77 -2.39 11.76 4.79
N MET A 78 -1.72 10.97 3.95
CA MET A 78 -2.35 9.88 3.20
C MET A 78 -2.69 8.68 4.10
N ILE A 79 -1.84 8.42 5.09
CA ILE A 79 -1.97 7.32 6.03
C ILE A 79 -1.69 7.79 7.46
N GLU A 80 -2.04 6.94 8.41
CA GLU A 80 -1.67 7.05 9.82
C GLU A 80 -1.25 5.68 10.34
N ILE A 81 -0.21 5.63 11.16
CA ILE A 81 0.31 4.37 11.69
C ILE A 81 0.19 4.38 13.21
N GLU A 82 -0.69 3.52 13.73
CA GLU A 82 -0.90 3.35 15.17
C GLU A 82 -0.70 1.89 15.57
N GLN A 83 0.08 1.64 16.61
CA GLN A 83 0.30 0.28 17.14
C GLN A 83 0.69 -0.77 16.08
N LYS A 84 1.49 -0.37 15.07
CA LYS A 84 1.91 -1.17 13.90
C LYS A 84 0.78 -1.54 12.92
N MET A 85 -0.36 -0.87 13.01
CA MET A 85 -1.46 -0.97 12.06
C MET A 85 -1.51 0.31 11.21
N ILE A 86 -1.81 0.15 9.93
CA ILE A 86 -1.93 1.25 8.99
C ILE A 86 -3.41 1.61 8.85
N GLN A 87 -3.74 2.87 9.04
CA GLN A 87 -5.03 3.47 8.68
C GLN A 87 -4.84 4.31 7.43
N VAL A 88 -5.58 3.97 6.37
CA VAL A 88 -5.63 4.77 5.14
C VAL A 88 -6.68 5.86 5.34
N LYS A 89 -6.31 7.13 5.15
CA LYS A 89 -7.24 8.26 5.40
C LYS A 89 -8.21 8.48 4.25
N ASP A 90 -7.72 8.41 3.02
CA ASP A 90 -8.51 8.59 1.79
C ASP A 90 -8.12 7.51 0.78
N ARG A 91 -8.97 6.47 0.65
CA ARG A 91 -8.78 5.40 -0.33
C ARG A 91 -8.84 5.94 -1.76
N ALA A 92 -9.84 6.76 -2.06
CA ALA A 92 -10.05 7.31 -3.40
C ALA A 92 -8.87 8.20 -3.83
N GLY A 93 -8.29 8.95 -2.88
CA GLY A 93 -7.06 9.72 -3.07
C GLY A 93 -5.87 8.84 -3.44
N LEU A 94 -5.67 7.71 -2.74
CA LEU A 94 -4.62 6.74 -3.07
C LEU A 94 -4.80 6.09 -4.45
N GLU A 95 -6.03 5.74 -4.81
CA GLU A 95 -6.34 5.18 -6.14
C GLU A 95 -6.05 6.19 -7.26
N LYS A 96 -6.47 7.45 -7.08
CA LYS A 96 -6.16 8.54 -8.03
C LYS A 96 -4.66 8.77 -8.14
N TRP A 97 -3.93 8.77 -7.02
CA TRP A 97 -2.48 8.91 -7.04
C TRP A 97 -1.83 7.81 -7.86
N LEU A 98 -2.28 6.56 -7.68
CA LEU A 98 -1.73 5.41 -8.42
C LEU A 98 -1.96 5.52 -9.92
N VAL A 99 -3.11 6.05 -10.36
CA VAL A 99 -3.42 6.27 -11.78
C VAL A 99 -2.57 7.39 -12.37
N ASN A 100 -2.26 8.45 -11.62
CA ASN A 100 -1.48 9.59 -12.12
C ASN A 100 0.03 9.29 -12.23
N GLU A 101 0.52 8.30 -11.48
CA GLU A 101 1.93 7.88 -11.48
C GLU A 101 2.23 6.79 -12.53
N MET A 102 1.20 6.20 -13.14
CA MET A 102 1.29 5.14 -14.17
C MET A 102 1.14 5.69 -15.59
#